data_AF-A0A2E0M8E7-F1
#
_entry.id   AF-A0A2E0M8E7-F1
#
_cell.length_a   1.000
_cell.length_b   1.000
_cell.length_c   1.000
_cell.angle_alpha   90.00
_cell.angle_beta   90.00
_cell.angle_gamma   90.00
#
_symmetry.space_group_name_H-M   'P 1'
#
loop_
_entity.id
_entity.type
_entity.pdbx_description
1 polymer ?
#
loop_
_entity_poly.entity_id
_entity_poly.type
_entity_poly.pdbx_seq_one_letter_code
_entity_poly.pdbx_strand_id
1 'polypeptide(L)' 'MWLVHRGGEVMARNLKMASPKAPRPRLPNWFRTRLPSGKQQQTFNETMDAVKDNKLHTVCQEAKCPNIHDCWS' A
#
# COMPACT_ATOMS: atom_id res chain seq x y z
N MET A 1 -19.05 -16.57 -25.80
CA MET A 1 -18.97 -17.97 -25.35
C MET A 1 -17.59 -18.20 -24.72
N TRP A 2 -17.42 -17.84 -23.45
CA TRP A 2 -16.31 -18.31 -22.63
C TRP A 2 -16.86 -19.41 -21.74
N LEU A 3 -16.48 -20.66 -22.00
CA LEU A 3 -16.88 -21.83 -21.23
C LEU A 3 -16.03 -21.88 -19.96
N VAL A 4 -16.59 -21.48 -18.82
CA VAL A 4 -15.98 -21.76 -17.51
C VAL A 4 -16.30 -23.20 -17.16
N HIS A 5 -15.30 -24.08 -17.28
CA HIS A 5 -15.43 -25.45 -16.79
C HIS A 5 -15.47 -25.45 -15.26
N ARG A 6 -16.62 -25.91 -14.78
CA ARG A 6 -17.02 -26.09 -13.38
C ARG A 6 -16.29 -27.32 -12.82
N GLY A 7 -15.30 -27.12 -11.95
CA GLY A 7 -14.65 -28.17 -11.16
C GLY A 7 -14.80 -27.85 -9.68
N GLY A 8 -15.79 -28.46 -9.04
CA GLY A 8 -16.12 -28.24 -7.64
C GLY A 8 -15.15 -28.96 -6.71
N GLU A 9 -14.46 -28.20 -5.88
CA GLU A 9 -14.00 -28.62 -4.56
C GLU A 9 -13.82 -27.36 -3.70
N VAL A 10 -14.85 -27.02 -2.91
CA VAL A 10 -14.72 -25.96 -1.90
C VAL A 10 -13.98 -26.53 -0.69
N MET A 11 -12.66 -26.56 -0.77
CA MET A 11 -11.82 -26.85 0.39
C MET A 11 -12.02 -25.74 1.42
N ALA A 12 -12.76 -26.04 2.49
CA ALA A 12 -12.88 -25.17 3.65
C ALA A 12 -11.49 -24.95 4.24
N ARG A 13 -10.89 -23.78 3.97
CA ARG A 13 -9.61 -23.38 4.54
C ARG A 13 -9.83 -23.23 6.04
N ASN A 14 -9.32 -24.16 6.84
CA ASN A 14 -9.24 -24.02 8.28
C ASN A 14 -8.22 -22.92 8.61
N LEU A 15 -8.67 -21.66 8.62
CA LEU A 15 -7.87 -20.50 8.98
C LEU A 15 -7.54 -20.60 10.47
N LYS A 16 -6.34 -21.09 10.79
CA LYS A 16 -5.83 -21.08 12.16
C LYS A 16 -5.99 -19.68 12.74
N MET A 17 -6.77 -19.57 13.83
CA MET A 17 -6.94 -18.31 14.55
C MET A 17 -5.56 -17.72 14.88
N ALA A 18 -5.42 -16.41 14.69
CA ALA A 18 -4.15 -15.72 14.83
C ALA A 18 -3.60 -15.91 16.26
N SER A 19 -2.53 -16.71 16.38
CA SER A 19 -1.66 -16.75 17.55
C SER A 19 -1.21 -15.33 17.91
N PRO A 20 -0.96 -15.01 19.19
CA PRO A 20 -0.37 -13.73 19.58
C PRO A 20 0.86 -13.47 18.71
N LYS A 21 0.84 -12.41 17.90
CA LYS A 21 1.95 -12.12 17.00
C LYS A 21 3.17 -11.82 17.84
N ALA A 22 4.21 -12.64 17.71
CA ALA A 22 5.53 -12.30 18.19
C ALA A 22 5.90 -10.87 17.71
N PRO A 23 6.64 -10.09 18.51
CA PRO A 23 7.04 -8.74 18.14
C PRO A 23 7.67 -8.74 16.74
N ARG A 24 7.16 -7.89 15.84
CA ARG A 24 7.74 -7.77 14.50
C ARG A 24 9.13 -7.16 14.62
N PRO A 25 10.15 -7.71 13.93
CA PRO A 25 11.46 -7.10 13.89
C PRO A 25 11.35 -5.68 13.31
N ARG A 26 12.10 -4.74 13.90
CA ARG A 26 12.13 -3.36 13.40
C ARG A 26 12.85 -3.30 12.06
N LEU A 27 12.44 -2.37 11.21
CA LEU A 27 13.14 -2.12 9.95
C LEU A 27 14.56 -1.57 10.21
N PRO A 28 15.56 -1.98 9.41
CA PRO A 28 16.92 -1.43 9.48
C PRO A 28 16.94 0.09 9.27
N ASN A 29 17.96 0.76 9.81
CA ASN A 29 18.10 2.22 9.71
C ASN A 29 18.12 2.72 8.24
N TRP A 30 18.77 1.99 7.33
CA TRP A 30 18.90 2.35 5.91
C TRP A 30 17.59 2.22 5.12
N PHE A 31 16.57 1.54 5.66
CA PHE A 31 15.26 1.40 5.01
C PHE A 31 14.30 2.55 5.35
N ARG A 32 14.68 3.47 6.24
CA ARG A 32 13.82 4.61 6.61
C ARG A 32 13.84 5.68 5.54
N THR A 33 12.67 6.20 5.20
CA THR A 33 12.52 7.34 4.29
C THR A 33 12.36 8.65 5.07
N ARG A 34 12.63 9.76 4.39
CA ARG A 34 12.50 11.11 4.95
C ARG A 34 11.12 11.67 4.65
N LEU A 35 10.57 12.40 5.61
CA LEU A 35 9.33 13.16 5.41
C LEU A 35 9.65 14.49 4.73
N PRO A 36 8.76 15.00 3.85
CA PRO A 36 8.97 16.27 3.20
C PRO A 36 8.78 17.43 4.20
N SER A 37 9.36 18.58 3.88
CA SER A 37 9.22 19.79 4.68
C SER A 37 9.30 21.04 3.80
N GLY A 38 8.79 22.17 4.30
CA GLY A 38 8.79 23.42 3.56
C GLY A 38 8.10 23.32 2.20
N LYS A 39 8.80 23.71 1.13
CA LYS A 39 8.26 23.68 -0.25
C LYS A 39 7.90 22.28 -0.72
N GLN A 40 8.71 21.26 -0.39
CA GLN A 40 8.44 19.88 -0.76
C GLN A 40 7.12 19.36 -0.16
N GLN A 41 6.78 19.82 1.06
CA GLN A 41 5.50 19.49 1.67
C GLN A 41 4.32 20.09 0.90
N GLN A 42 4.50 21.27 0.30
CA GLN A 42 3.46 21.89 -0.53
C GLN A 42 3.23 21.08 -1.81
N THR A 43 4.27 20.74 -2.56
CA THR A 43 4.15 19.89 -3.78
C THR A 43 3.50 18.55 -3.47
N PHE A 44 3.88 17.92 -2.35
CA PHE A 44 3.30 16.67 -1.90
C PHE A 44 1.77 16.79 -1.72
N ASN A 45 1.35 17.87 -1.06
CA ASN A 45 -0.08 18.12 -0.82
C ASN A 45 -0.82 18.39 -2.15
N GLU A 46 -0.23 19.18 -3.05
CA GLU A 46 -0.80 19.46 -4.37
C GLU A 46 -1.00 18.17 -5.18
N THR A 47 -0.01 17.30 -5.20
CA THR A 47 -0.10 15.99 -5.88
C THR A 47 -1.16 15.11 -5.23
N MET A 48 -1.19 15.05 -3.90
CA MET A 48 -2.18 14.29 -3.15
C MET A 48 -3.62 14.78 -3.42
N ASP A 49 -3.83 16.09 -3.44
CA ASP A 49 -5.12 16.71 -3.74
C ASP A 49 -5.53 16.44 -5.19
N ALA A 50 -4.60 16.59 -6.14
CA ALA A 50 -4.87 16.27 -7.55
C ALA A 50 -5.29 14.81 -7.75
N VAL A 51 -4.63 13.84 -7.10
CA VAL A 51 -5.01 12.42 -7.15
C VAL A 51 -6.43 12.21 -6.60
N LYS A 52 -6.75 12.87 -5.48
CA LYS A 52 -8.04 12.77 -4.81
C LYS A 52 -9.17 13.40 -5.63
N ASP A 53 -8.98 14.62 -6.12
CA ASP A 53 -9.98 15.40 -6.84
C ASP A 53 -10.32 14.76 -8.19
N ASN A 54 -9.34 14.14 -8.84
CA ASN A 54 -9.52 13.37 -10.07
C ASN A 54 -9.96 11.92 -9.85
N LYS A 55 -10.18 11.50 -8.58
CA LYS A 55 -10.60 10.14 -8.22
C LYS A 55 -9.69 9.06 -8.81
N LEU A 56 -8.38 9.29 -8.80
CA LEU A 56 -7.38 8.38 -9.34
C LEU A 56 -6.95 7.35 -8.30
N HIS A 57 -6.72 6.13 -8.78
CA HIS A 57 -6.07 5.07 -8.01
C HIS A 57 -4.60 4.97 -8.44
N THR A 58 -3.69 4.93 -7.47
CA THR A 58 -2.25 4.89 -7.74
C THR A 58 -1.60 3.72 -7.02
N VAL A 59 -0.62 3.10 -7.68
CA VAL A 59 0.23 2.07 -7.06
C VAL A 59 0.94 2.62 -5.81
N CYS A 60 1.26 3.92 -5.79
CA CYS A 60 1.84 4.61 -4.64
C CYS A 60 0.98 4.46 -3.37
N GLN A 61 -0.34 4.60 -3.51
CA GLN A 61 -1.30 4.47 -2.40
C GLN A 61 -1.62 3.00 -2.11
N GLU A 62 -1.96 2.21 -3.13
CA GLU A 62 -2.44 0.83 -2.96
C GLU A 62 -1.36 -0.10 -2.39
N ALA A 63 -0.12 0.05 -2.87
CA ALA A 63 1.01 -0.74 -2.39
C ALA A 63 1.62 -0.20 -1.08
N LYS A 64 1.11 0.92 -0.56
CA LYS A 64 1.69 1.63 0.60
C LYS A 64 3.19 1.87 0.39
N CYS A 65 3.53 2.46 -0.76
CA CYS A 65 4.92 2.64 -1.18
C CYS A 65 5.71 3.42 -0.10
N PRO A 66 6.84 2.90 0.39
CA PRO A 66 7.63 3.56 1.44
C PRO A 66 8.23 4.90 0.98
N ASN A 67 8.31 5.12 -0.34
CA ASN A 67 8.94 6.28 -0.98
C ASN A 67 7.93 7.34 -1.46
N ILE A 68 6.65 7.23 -1.09
CA ILE A 68 5.59 8.12 -1.59
C ILE A 68 5.90 9.61 -1.40
N HIS A 69 6.58 9.96 -0.31
CA HIS A 69 7.00 11.32 -0.04
C HIS A 69 8.00 11.80 -1.08
N ASP A 70 9.08 11.06 -1.33
CA ASP A 70 10.10 11.43 -2.32
C ASP A 70 9.53 11.53 -3.74
N CYS A 71 8.58 10.65 -4.09
CA CYS A 71 7.99 10.65 -5.43
C CYS A 71 6.99 11.79 -5.69
N TRP A 72 6.33 12.33 -4.67
CA TRP A 72 5.29 13.36 -4.80
C TRP A 72 5.74 14.77 -4.35
N SER A 73 6.96 14.90 -3.81
CA SER A 73 7.52 16.16 -3.25
C SER A 73 8.16 17.09 -4.28
#